data_AF-A0A504BXE2-F1
#
_entry.id   AF-A0A504BXE2-F1
#
_cell.length_a   1.000
_cell.length_b   1.000
_cell.length_c   1.000
_cell.angle_alpha   90.00
_cell.angle_beta   90.00
_cell.angle_gamma   90.00
#
_symmetry.space_group_name_H-M   'P 1'
#
loop_
_entity.id
_entity.type
_entity.pdbx_description
1 polymer ?
#
loop_
_entity_poly.entity_id
_entity_poly.type
_entity_poly.pdbx_seq_one_letter_code
_entity_poly.pdbx_strand_id
1 'polypeptide(L)' 'MQGKKTASGDLPYDVLEFAAKHGLTAKAAEVVLTINGPSKHRCDAAAVAFQDALRQRAQRRPSSLSKPTD' A
#
# COMPACT_ATOMS: atom_id res chain seq x y z
N MET A 1 22.71 -24.82 -6.92
CA MET A 1 22.06 -23.50 -7.08
C MET A 1 20.77 -23.51 -6.25
N GLN A 2 20.84 -23.07 -4.99
CA GLN A 2 19.70 -23.09 -4.06
C GLN A 2 18.91 -21.77 -4.11
N GLY A 3 17.57 -21.91 -4.17
CA GLY A 3 16.61 -21.02 -3.49
C GLY A 3 16.44 -19.63 -4.08
N LYS A 4 15.31 -19.40 -4.75
CA LYS A 4 14.77 -18.06 -5.01
C LYS A 4 14.54 -17.36 -3.66
N LYS A 5 15.53 -16.58 -3.20
CA LYS A 5 15.32 -15.53 -2.22
C LYS A 5 14.47 -14.46 -2.91
N THR A 6 13.17 -14.44 -2.67
CA THR A 6 12.42 -13.19 -2.82
C THR A 6 13.13 -12.18 -1.94
N ALA A 7 13.57 -11.07 -2.53
CA ALA A 7 14.64 -10.22 -2.03
C ALA A 7 14.26 -9.46 -0.75
N SER A 8 14.26 -10.15 0.39
CA SER A 8 14.10 -9.58 1.73
C SER A 8 15.41 -8.99 2.28
N GLY A 9 16.32 -8.55 1.40
CA GLY A 9 17.62 -7.97 1.77
C GLY A 9 17.62 -6.45 1.91
N ASP A 10 16.79 -5.76 1.11
CA ASP A 10 16.86 -4.29 0.93
C ASP A 10 15.55 -3.55 1.25
N LEU A 11 14.50 -4.25 1.70
CA LEU A 11 13.27 -3.58 2.11
C LEU A 11 13.38 -3.08 3.57
N PRO A 12 12.93 -1.84 3.87
CA PRO A 12 13.07 -1.26 5.19
C PRO A 12 12.19 -1.92 6.25
N TYR A 13 11.17 -2.66 5.82
CA TYR A 13 10.17 -3.29 6.66
C TYR A 13 9.80 -4.66 6.08
N ASP A 14 9.31 -5.55 6.94
CA ASP A 14 8.48 -6.67 6.50
C ASP A 14 7.16 -6.14 5.92
N VAL A 15 6.68 -6.77 4.85
CA VAL A 15 5.47 -6.33 4.13
C VAL A 15 4.23 -6.41 5.02
N LEU A 16 4.09 -7.46 5.84
CA LEU A 16 2.93 -7.67 6.69
C LEU A 16 2.96 -6.73 7.90
N GLU A 17 4.13 -6.50 8.49
CA GLU A 17 4.31 -5.51 9.55
C GLU A 17 3.93 -4.11 9.07
N PHE A 18 4.44 -3.72 7.89
CA PHE A 18 4.13 -2.42 7.30
C PHE A 18 2.66 -2.27 6.93
N ALA A 19 2.05 -3.33 6.39
CA ALA A 19 0.63 -3.37 6.08
C ALA A 19 -0.22 -3.16 7.34
N ALA A 20 0.09 -3.87 8.43
CA ALA A 20 -0.61 -3.74 9.70
C ALA A 20 -0.44 -2.33 10.30
N LYS A 21 0.79 -1.79 10.32
CA LYS A 21 1.11 -0.45 10.82
C LYS A 21 0.28 0.64 10.15
N HIS A 22 0.11 0.53 8.83
CA HIS A 22 -0.54 1.56 8.01
C HIS A 22 -1.93 1.16 7.53
N GLY A 23 -2.56 0.12 8.08
CA GLY A 23 -3.89 -0.33 7.65
C GLY A 23 -4.02 -0.55 6.14
N LEU A 24 -2.95 -1.03 5.50
CA LEU A 24 -2.89 -1.31 4.06
C LEU A 24 -3.13 -2.80 3.81
N THR A 25 -3.49 -3.14 2.57
CA THR A 25 -3.39 -4.53 2.12
C THR A 25 -1.93 -4.89 1.91
N ALA A 26 -1.58 -6.18 2.05
CA ALA A 26 -0.20 -6.65 1.82
C ALA A 26 0.33 -6.24 0.43
N LYS A 27 -0.53 -6.28 -0.61
CA LYS A 27 -0.17 -5.86 -1.96
C LYS A 27 0.12 -4.35 -2.05
N ALA A 28 -0.66 -3.51 -1.37
CA ALA A 28 -0.39 -2.08 -1.33
C ALA A 28 0.90 -1.76 -0.56
N ALA A 29 1.13 -2.46 0.55
CA ALA A 29 2.38 -2.36 1.32
C ALA A 29 3.61 -2.72 0.49
N GLU A 30 3.58 -3.85 -0.24
CA GLU A 30 4.67 -4.27 -1.12
C GLU A 30 5.00 -3.20 -2.18
N VAL A 31 3.97 -2.61 -2.81
CA VAL A 31 4.14 -1.53 -3.79
C VAL A 31 4.80 -0.30 -3.16
N VAL A 32 4.32 0.14 -1.99
CA VAL A 32 4.87 1.31 -1.29
C VAL A 32 6.34 1.08 -0.90
N LEU A 33 6.67 -0.09 -0.37
CA LEU A 33 8.04 -0.43 0.04
C LEU A 33 8.98 -0.51 -1.17
N THR A 34 8.53 -1.12 -2.27
CA THR A 34 9.33 -1.29 -3.49
C THR A 34 9.65 0.05 -4.17
N ILE A 35 8.67 0.95 -4.27
CA ILE A 35 8.84 2.23 -4.99
C ILE A 35 9.72 3.21 -4.20
N ASN A 36 9.61 3.23 -2.87
CA ASN A 36 10.27 4.25 -2.04
C ASN A 36 11.67 3.85 -1.56
N GLY A 37 12.06 2.58 -1.80
CA GLY A 37 13.38 2.04 -1.47
C GLY A 37 13.60 1.84 0.04
N PRO A 38 14.85 1.59 0.48
CA PRO A 38 15.20 1.12 1.84
C PRO A 38 14.98 2.13 2.97
N SER A 39 14.35 3.27 2.72
CA SER A 39 14.21 4.33 3.73
C SER A 39 12.88 4.21 4.46
N LYS A 40 12.93 3.77 5.74
CA LYS A 40 11.76 3.70 6.62
C LYS A 40 10.95 5.00 6.63
N HIS A 41 11.64 6.14 6.74
CA HIS A 41 10.99 7.46 6.76
C HIS A 41 10.25 7.78 5.46
N ARG A 42 10.85 7.52 4.28
CA ARG A 42 10.17 7.73 2.99
C ARG A 42 8.98 6.79 2.81
N CYS A 43 9.11 5.53 3.21
CA CYS A 43 8.02 4.57 3.15
C CYS A 43 6.83 5.00 4.04
N ASP A 44 7.11 5.43 5.28
CA ASP A 44 6.07 5.90 6.19
C ASP A 44 5.34 7.14 5.64
N ALA A 45 6.08 8.12 5.11
CA ALA A 45 5.47 9.30 4.47
C ALA A 45 4.62 8.93 3.25
N ALA A 46 5.11 7.99 2.41
CA ALA A 46 4.38 7.51 1.25
C ALA A 46 3.11 6.75 1.61
N ALA A 47 3.13 5.96 2.69
CA ALA A 47 1.93 5.26 3.17
C ALA A 47 0.83 6.23 3.60
N VAL A 48 1.17 7.29 4.34
CA VAL A 48 0.21 8.34 4.73
C VAL A 48 -0.40 9.00 3.50
N ALA A 49 0.44 9.43 2.55
CA ALA A 49 -0.05 10.04 1.31
C ALA A 49 -0.94 9.09 0.49
N PHE A 50 -0.58 7.80 0.44
CA PHE A 50 -1.36 6.78 -0.24
C PHE A 50 -2.74 6.59 0.39
N GLN A 51 -2.83 6.54 1.73
CA GLN A 51 -4.11 6.48 2.43
C GLN A 51 -5.00 7.69 2.13
N ASP A 52 -4.43 8.89 2.14
CA ASP A 52 -5.18 10.11 1.83
C ASP A 52 -5.70 10.11 0.39
N ALA A 53 -4.90 9.62 -0.57
CA ALA A 53 -5.34 9.43 -1.93
C ALA A 53 -6.50 8.42 -2.05
N LEU A 54 -6.47 7.33 -1.27
CA LEU A 54 -7.58 6.36 -1.22
C LEU A 54 -8.86 6.99 -0.66
N ARG A 55 -8.76 7.78 0.42
CA ARG A 55 -9.90 8.49 1.02
C ARG A 55 -10.51 9.48 0.01
N GLN A 56 -9.68 10.29 -0.63
CA GLN A 56 -10.11 11.23 -1.67
C GLN A 56 -10.77 10.49 -2.85
N ARG A 57 -10.20 9.36 -3.28
CA ARG A 57 -10.80 8.55 -4.35
C ARG A 57 -12.16 7.98 -3.94
N ALA A 58 -12.31 7.53 -2.70
CA ALA A 58 -13.58 7.02 -2.19
C ALA A 58 -14.66 8.11 -2.18
N GLN A 59 -14.31 9.33 -1.78
CA GLN A 59 -15.21 10.49 -1.80
C GLN A 59 -15.58 10.94 -3.23
N ARG A 60 -14.64 10.79 -4.18
CA ARG A 60 -14.85 11.17 -5.59
C ARG A 60 -15.58 10.12 -6.41
N ARG A 61 -15.85 8.93 -5.89
CA ARG A 61 -16.75 7.97 -6.54
C ARG A 61 -18.18 8.47 -6.31
N PRO A 62 -18.87 9.07 -7.30
CA PRO A 62 -20.29 9.32 -7.14
C PRO A 62 -20.96 7.97 -6.88
N SER A 63 -21.91 7.96 -5.94
CA SER A 63 -22.79 6.84 -5.63
C SER A 63 -23.72 6.44 -6.80
N SER A 64 -23.41 6.82 -8.04
CA SER A 64 -24.22 6.59 -9.24
C SER A 64 -24.10 5.17 -9.81
N LEU A 65 -24.04 4.15 -8.95
CA LEU A 65 -24.29 2.76 -9.36
C LEU A 65 -25.25 2.06 -8.38
N SER A 66 -26.25 2.79 -7.88
CA SER A 66 -27.58 2.22 -7.72
C SER A 66 -28.36 2.58 -8.98
N LYS A 67 -28.49 1.63 -9.92
CA LYS A 67 -29.60 1.71 -10.87
C LYS A 67 -30.89 1.62 -10.04
N PRO A 68 -31.84 2.54 -10.19
CA PRO A 68 -33.20 2.26 -9.77
C PRO A 68 -33.70 1.15 -10.70
N THR A 69 -33.87 -0.06 -10.17
CA THR A 69 -34.78 -1.03 -10.78
C THR A 69 -36.18 -0.57 -10.38
N ASP A 70 -36.89 -0.01 -11.37
CA ASP A 70 -38.35 -0.01 -11.44
C ASP A 70 -38.86 -1.47 -11.45
#